data_AF-A0A8S4GC24-F1
#
_entry.id   AF-A0A8S4GC24-F1
#
_cell.length_a   1.000
_cell.length_b   1.000
_cell.length_c   1.000
_cell.angle_alpha   90.00
_cell.angle_beta   90.00
_cell.angle_gamma   90.00
#
_symmetry.space_group_name_H-M   'P 1'
#
loop_
_entity.id
_entity.type
_entity.pdbx_description
1 polymer ?
#
loop_
_entity_poly.entity_id
_entity_poly.type
_entity_poly.pdbx_seq_one_letter_code
_entity_poly.pdbx_strand_id
1 'polypeptide(L)'
;MGIRYLDRTGRKLQLKRRRAGHGRDPPPPPTRLQWELQSEPLVKALDTSYEVSQKILNDVDLRILMYTKYGKGFMKKCRTSPDGFIQLILQLSYYRDAGRFCLTYEASMTRMFREGRTETVRPCTIESAEWVKAMVDPKVSVEDRMKLFRAATHRHQLGYQDAMCGQGIDRHLFCLYVVSKYLELDSPFLQEVFNEPWRLSTSQTPHGQTSKLDLKNHPECISAGGGFGPVADDGYGVSYIIAGDDTLFFHVSCNKTCPKTSASNFVKEIERSLADVKEMFLTYNKLQEKKA
;
A
#
# COMPACT_ATOMS: atom_id res chain seq x y z
N MET A 1 -25.53 15.98 -1.38
CA MET A 1 -25.14 17.39 -1.13
C MET A 1 -24.20 17.83 -2.24
N GLY A 2 -24.63 18.72 -3.13
CA GLY A 2 -23.82 19.17 -4.28
C GLY A 2 -22.75 20.17 -3.87
N ILE A 3 -21.51 19.95 -4.31
CA ILE A 3 -20.39 20.86 -4.10
C ILE A 3 -20.69 22.18 -4.83
N ARG A 4 -20.77 23.29 -4.08
CA ARG A 4 -20.94 24.65 -4.62
C ARG A 4 -19.55 25.27 -4.75
N TYR A 5 -19.12 25.56 -5.97
CA TYR A 5 -17.90 26.34 -6.20
C TYR A 5 -18.23 27.84 -6.14
N LEU A 6 -17.45 28.60 -5.38
CA LEU A 6 -17.47 30.07 -5.34
C LEU A 6 -16.19 30.58 -6.02
N ASP A 7 -16.28 31.68 -6.75
CA ASP A 7 -15.09 32.36 -7.27
C ASP A 7 -14.36 33.16 -6.16
N ARG A 8 -13.20 33.74 -6.50
CA ARG A 8 -12.37 34.54 -5.56
C ARG A 8 -13.09 35.80 -5.03
N THR A 9 -14.28 36.13 -5.54
CA THR A 9 -15.12 37.24 -5.09
C THR A 9 -16.39 36.79 -4.36
N GLY A 10 -16.52 35.49 -4.06
CA GLY A 10 -17.64 34.93 -3.32
C GLY A 10 -18.92 34.75 -4.15
N ARG A 11 -18.87 34.87 -5.48
CA ARG A 11 -20.05 34.64 -6.33
C ARG A 11 -20.22 33.15 -6.62
N LYS A 12 -21.47 32.68 -6.62
CA LYS A 12 -21.84 31.32 -7.04
C LYS A 12 -21.47 31.11 -8.51
N LEU A 13 -20.54 30.18 -8.77
CA LEU A 13 -20.28 29.69 -10.13
C LEU A 13 -21.46 28.81 -10.55
N GLN A 14 -22.36 29.35 -11.38
CA GLN A 14 -23.23 28.52 -12.19
C GLN A 14 -22.37 27.88 -13.29
N LEU A 15 -21.94 26.64 -13.07
CA LEU A 15 -21.45 25.79 -14.15
C LEU A 15 -22.63 25.55 -15.11
N LYS A 16 -22.78 26.42 -16.12
CA LYS A 16 -23.58 26.08 -17.30
C LYS A 16 -22.98 24.80 -17.85
N ARG A 17 -23.69 23.67 -17.71
CA ARG A 17 -23.40 22.47 -18.49
C ARG A 17 -23.46 22.90 -19.96
N ARG A 18 -22.30 23.15 -20.56
CA ARG A 18 -22.19 23.16 -22.03
C ARG A 18 -22.70 21.79 -22.44
N ARG A 19 -23.83 21.74 -23.16
CA ARG A 19 -24.16 20.57 -23.97
C ARG A 19 -22.91 20.25 -24.76
N ALA A 20 -22.46 18.99 -24.73
CA ALA A 20 -21.39 18.56 -25.59
C ALA A 20 -21.73 19.02 -27.01
N GLY A 21 -20.96 20.00 -27.50
CA GLY A 21 -21.05 20.39 -28.90
C GLY A 21 -20.79 19.11 -29.67
N HIS A 22 -21.78 18.66 -30.43
CA HIS A 22 -21.58 17.59 -31.39
C HIS A 22 -20.69 18.20 -32.47
N GLY A 23 -19.37 18.18 -32.25
CA GLY A 23 -18.39 18.41 -33.30
C GLY A 23 -18.67 17.36 -34.37
N ARG A 24 -19.20 17.81 -35.51
CA ARG A 24 -19.62 16.94 -36.62
C ARG A 24 -18.44 16.51 -37.48
N ASP A 25 -17.24 17.02 -37.22
CA ASP A 25 -16.05 16.69 -37.98
C ASP A 25 -15.32 15.53 -37.30
N PRO A 26 -15.01 14.45 -38.04
CA PRO A 26 -14.19 13.38 -37.50
C PRO A 26 -12.82 13.93 -37.09
N PRO A 27 -12.20 13.40 -36.02
CA PRO A 27 -10.83 13.79 -35.67
C PRO A 27 -9.90 13.50 -36.85
N PRO A 28 -8.81 14.28 -37.02
CA PRO A 28 -7.83 14.02 -38.07
C PRO A 28 -7.26 12.61 -37.93
N PRO A 29 -6.86 11.97 -39.04
CA PRO A 29 -6.24 10.66 -38.99
C PRO A 29 -4.93 10.70 -38.18
N PRO A 30 -4.62 9.65 -37.40
CA PRO A 30 -3.39 9.59 -36.64
C PRO A 30 -2.17 9.60 -37.57
N THR A 31 -1.14 10.36 -37.21
CA THR A 31 0.13 10.40 -37.95
C THR A 31 1.15 9.44 -37.33
N ARG A 32 1.74 8.56 -38.14
CA ARG A 32 2.80 7.64 -37.68
C ARG A 32 4.10 8.41 -37.46
N LEU A 33 4.65 8.32 -36.25
CA LEU A 33 6.02 8.78 -35.96
C LEU A 33 7.02 7.78 -36.54
N GLN A 34 7.96 8.27 -37.35
CA GLN A 34 9.00 7.45 -37.99
C GLN A 34 10.35 7.74 -37.33
N TRP A 35 11.16 6.69 -37.18
CA TRP A 35 12.50 6.75 -36.61
C TRP A 35 13.47 6.07 -37.57
N GLU A 36 14.62 6.69 -37.84
CA GLU A 36 15.68 6.10 -38.65
C GLU A 36 16.60 5.25 -37.76
N LEU A 37 16.48 3.93 -37.85
CA LEU A 37 17.17 2.97 -36.97
C LEU A 37 18.52 2.48 -37.51
N GLN A 38 19.16 3.24 -38.41
CA GLN A 38 20.31 2.76 -39.18
C GLN A 38 21.68 2.98 -38.51
N SER A 39 21.75 3.77 -37.43
CA SER A 39 23.03 4.05 -36.78
C SER A 39 23.44 2.92 -35.84
N GLU A 40 24.68 2.44 -35.98
CA GLU A 40 25.24 1.39 -35.12
C GLU A 40 25.14 1.71 -33.62
N PRO A 41 25.42 2.94 -33.15
CA PRO A 41 25.23 3.28 -31.73
C PRO A 41 23.78 3.14 -31.25
N LEU A 42 22.80 3.43 -32.10
CA LEU A 42 21.38 3.31 -31.75
C LEU A 42 20.97 1.84 -31.66
N VAL A 43 21.38 1.01 -32.63
CA VAL A 43 21.12 -0.44 -32.60
C VAL A 43 21.70 -1.06 -31.33
N LYS A 44 22.95 -0.72 -31.00
CA LYS A 44 23.60 -1.20 -29.76
C LYS A 44 22.85 -0.76 -28.49
N ALA A 45 22.34 0.47 -28.45
CA ALA A 45 21.54 0.96 -27.33
C ALA A 45 20.20 0.22 -27.20
N LEU A 46 19.57 -0.14 -28.32
CA LEU A 46 18.35 -0.96 -28.35
C LEU A 46 18.62 -2.36 -27.80
N ASP A 47 19.69 -3.03 -28.25
CA ASP A 47 20.05 -4.37 -27.79
C ASP A 47 20.37 -4.37 -26.28
N THR A 48 21.15 -3.39 -25.83
CA THR A 48 21.46 -3.22 -24.39
C THR A 48 20.19 -3.01 -23.57
N SER A 49 19.27 -2.15 -24.05
CA SER A 49 18.00 -1.88 -23.37
C SER A 49 17.10 -3.12 -23.34
N TYR A 50 17.10 -3.91 -24.42
CA TYR A 50 16.38 -5.17 -24.51
C TYR A 50 16.91 -6.20 -23.51
N GLU A 51 18.23 -6.38 -23.41
CA GLU A 51 18.86 -7.29 -22.46
C GLU A 51 18.57 -6.88 -21.01
N VAL A 52 18.67 -5.59 -20.68
CA VAL A 52 18.33 -5.06 -19.36
C VAL A 52 16.86 -5.33 -19.04
N SER A 53 15.96 -5.06 -19.98
CA SER A 53 14.52 -5.30 -19.82
C SER A 53 14.22 -6.78 -19.61
N GLN A 54 14.84 -7.68 -20.38
CA GLN A 54 14.70 -9.12 -20.22
C GLN A 54 15.16 -9.60 -18.85
N LYS A 55 16.29 -9.11 -18.34
CA LYS A 55 16.78 -9.45 -17.00
C LYS A 55 15.79 -9.04 -15.92
N ILE A 56 15.29 -7.80 -15.97
CA ILE A 56 14.30 -7.30 -15.01
C ILE A 56 13.00 -8.10 -15.08
N LEU A 57 12.45 -8.31 -16.28
CA LEU A 57 11.19 -9.05 -16.47
C LEU A 57 11.28 -10.49 -15.95
N ASN A 58 12.40 -11.15 -16.19
CA ASN A 58 12.59 -12.54 -15.79
C ASN A 58 12.82 -12.68 -14.28
N ASP A 59 13.32 -11.64 -13.60
CA ASP A 59 13.56 -11.67 -12.16
C ASP A 59 12.34 -11.32 -11.30
N VAL A 60 11.27 -10.73 -11.84
CA VAL A 60 10.08 -10.43 -11.04
C VAL A 60 9.28 -11.71 -10.72
N ASP A 61 9.09 -12.02 -9.43
CA ASP A 61 8.05 -12.92 -8.93
C ASP A 61 6.85 -12.07 -8.50
N LEU A 62 5.68 -12.33 -9.08
CA LEU A 62 4.44 -11.58 -8.84
C LEU A 62 3.29 -12.55 -8.60
N ARG A 63 2.58 -12.34 -7.50
CA ARG A 63 1.31 -13.02 -7.19
C ARG A 63 0.22 -12.02 -6.88
N ILE A 64 -0.95 -12.26 -7.45
CA ILE A 64 -2.16 -11.47 -7.21
C ILE A 64 -3.12 -12.36 -6.44
N LEU A 65 -3.49 -11.92 -5.23
CA LEU A 65 -4.51 -12.55 -4.41
C LEU A 65 -5.79 -11.74 -4.52
N MET A 66 -6.88 -12.38 -4.95
CA MET A 66 -8.24 -11.90 -4.76
C MET A 66 -8.86 -12.65 -3.59
N TYR A 67 -9.02 -11.98 -2.46
CA TYR A 67 -9.58 -12.55 -1.27
C TYR A 67 -11.05 -12.13 -1.12
N THR A 68 -11.95 -13.11 -1.18
CA THR A 68 -13.42 -12.89 -1.20
C THR A 68 -14.14 -13.39 0.05
N LYS A 69 -13.41 -13.84 1.08
CA LYS A 69 -14.02 -14.38 2.32
C LYS A 69 -14.51 -13.28 3.28
N TYR A 70 -14.00 -12.05 3.13
CA TYR A 70 -14.48 -10.82 3.74
C TYR A 70 -13.67 -9.61 3.23
N GLY A 71 -14.24 -8.41 3.37
CA GLY A 71 -13.57 -7.13 3.11
C GLY A 71 -13.85 -6.12 4.22
N LYS A 72 -14.04 -4.85 3.86
CA LYS A 72 -14.22 -3.75 4.84
C LYS A 72 -15.43 -3.95 5.75
N GLY A 73 -16.43 -4.71 5.30
CA GLY A 73 -17.66 -4.97 6.06
C GLY A 73 -17.37 -5.70 7.37
N PHE A 74 -16.52 -6.72 7.32
CA PHE A 74 -16.07 -7.44 8.52
C PHE A 74 -15.15 -6.58 9.39
N MET A 75 -14.17 -5.90 8.80
CA MET A 75 -13.22 -5.06 9.54
C MET A 75 -13.92 -3.93 10.31
N LYS A 76 -14.98 -3.34 9.73
CA LYS A 76 -15.81 -2.34 10.43
C LYS A 76 -16.58 -2.92 11.60
N LYS A 77 -17.08 -4.16 11.51
CA LYS A 77 -17.72 -4.86 12.65
C LYS A 77 -16.72 -5.11 13.78
N CYS A 78 -15.45 -5.28 13.44
CA CYS A 78 -14.33 -5.34 14.39
C CYS A 78 -13.95 -3.98 14.99
N ARG A 79 -14.66 -2.89 14.64
CA ARG A 79 -14.44 -1.51 15.10
C ARG A 79 -13.00 -1.02 14.89
N THR A 80 -12.40 -1.43 13.78
CA THR A 80 -11.00 -1.15 13.43
C THR A 80 -10.94 -0.45 12.08
N SER A 81 -9.98 0.47 11.90
CA SER A 81 -9.66 1.02 10.57
C SER A 81 -9.34 -0.14 9.61
N PRO A 82 -9.98 -0.24 8.44
CA PRO A 82 -9.67 -1.29 7.47
C PRO A 82 -8.19 -1.28 7.05
N ASP A 83 -7.59 -0.11 6.99
CA ASP A 83 -6.18 0.05 6.62
C ASP A 83 -5.24 -0.48 7.72
N GLY A 84 -5.42 -0.02 8.97
CA GLY A 84 -4.66 -0.54 10.11
C GLY A 84 -4.87 -2.05 10.37
N PHE A 85 -6.06 -2.58 10.05
CA PHE A 85 -6.30 -4.02 10.05
C PHE A 85 -5.38 -4.72 9.06
N ILE A 86 -5.35 -4.28 7.79
CA ILE A 86 -4.51 -4.89 6.75
C ILE A 86 -3.02 -4.73 7.07
N GLN A 87 -2.59 -3.58 7.59
CA GLN A 87 -1.20 -3.37 7.96
C GLN A 87 -0.73 -4.36 9.03
N LEU A 88 -1.56 -4.65 10.04
CA LEU A 88 -1.26 -5.72 11.01
C LEU A 88 -1.24 -7.11 10.36
N ILE A 89 -2.16 -7.41 9.44
CA ILE A 89 -2.12 -8.66 8.68
C ILE A 89 -0.78 -8.81 7.96
N LEU A 90 -0.27 -7.75 7.34
CA LEU A 90 1.03 -7.78 6.66
C LEU A 90 2.20 -7.98 7.64
N GLN A 91 2.15 -7.37 8.84
CA GLN A 91 3.16 -7.61 9.89
C GLN A 91 3.16 -9.08 10.35
N LEU A 92 1.99 -9.66 10.61
CA LEU A 92 1.87 -11.06 11.01
C LEU A 92 2.35 -12.01 9.91
N SER A 93 1.96 -11.73 8.67
CA SER A 93 2.34 -12.55 7.51
C SER A 93 3.85 -12.52 7.31
N TYR A 94 4.48 -11.34 7.44
CA TYR A 94 5.92 -11.21 7.23
C TYR A 94 6.69 -11.93 8.31
N TYR A 95 6.26 -11.81 9.57
CA TYR A 95 6.91 -12.51 10.67
C TYR A 95 6.82 -14.04 10.54
N ARG A 96 5.69 -14.56 10.03
CA ARG A 96 5.52 -16.00 9.77
C ARG A 96 6.40 -16.51 8.64
N ASP A 97 6.52 -15.73 7.57
CA ASP A 97 7.35 -16.06 6.39
C ASP A 97 8.85 -15.94 6.70
N ALA A 98 9.28 -14.84 7.31
CA ALA A 98 10.69 -14.49 7.50
C ALA A 98 11.26 -14.83 8.89
N GLY A 99 10.42 -15.14 9.87
CA GLY A 99 10.83 -15.41 11.26
C GLY A 99 11.38 -14.20 12.03
N ARG A 100 11.25 -12.99 11.47
CA ARG A 100 11.78 -11.74 12.04
C ARG A 100 10.93 -10.54 11.64
N PHE A 101 11.13 -9.42 12.31
CA PHE A 101 10.57 -8.14 11.91
C PHE A 101 11.49 -7.44 10.90
N CYS A 102 10.93 -6.49 10.14
CA CYS A 102 11.69 -5.65 9.24
C CYS A 102 11.12 -4.22 9.20
N LEU A 103 11.90 -3.28 8.67
CA LEU A 103 11.39 -1.96 8.34
C LEU A 103 10.27 -2.09 7.31
N THR A 104 9.08 -1.64 7.70
CA THR A 104 7.91 -1.60 6.84
C THR A 104 7.61 -0.16 6.46
N TYR A 105 7.55 0.10 5.16
CA TYR A 105 7.12 1.38 4.59
C TYR A 105 5.63 1.31 4.26
N GLU A 106 4.89 2.34 4.61
CA GLU A 106 3.55 2.61 4.11
C GLU A 106 3.44 4.05 3.61
N ALA A 107 2.93 4.24 2.39
CA ALA A 107 2.71 5.57 1.85
C ALA A 107 1.50 6.25 2.49
N SER A 108 1.69 7.39 3.15
CA SER A 108 0.61 8.29 3.59
C SER A 108 0.61 9.58 2.77
N MET A 109 -0.57 10.03 2.34
CA MET A 109 -0.71 11.23 1.52
C MET A 109 -0.69 12.50 2.39
N THR A 110 0.14 13.49 2.05
CA THR A 110 0.21 14.79 2.75
C THR A 110 -0.58 15.89 2.05
N ARG A 111 -1.71 15.54 1.41
CA ARG A 111 -2.51 16.44 0.57
C ARG A 111 -3.17 17.62 1.31
N MET A 112 -3.05 17.68 2.64
CA MET A 112 -3.42 18.86 3.44
C MET A 112 -2.43 20.02 3.27
N PHE A 113 -1.22 19.73 2.80
CA PHE A 113 -0.18 20.71 2.52
C PHE A 113 -0.14 21.05 1.02
N ARG A 114 0.19 22.31 0.71
CA ARG A 114 0.46 22.72 -0.67
C ARG A 114 1.60 21.89 -1.23
N GLU A 115 1.40 21.34 -2.44
CA GLU A 115 2.37 20.48 -3.12
C GLU A 115 2.72 19.18 -2.36
N GLY A 116 1.95 18.86 -1.32
CA GLY A 116 2.11 17.64 -0.54
C GLY A 116 1.99 16.38 -1.40
N ARG A 117 3.01 15.53 -1.31
CA ARG A 117 3.06 14.22 -1.96
C ARG A 117 2.78 13.13 -0.93
N THR A 118 3.84 12.54 -0.38
CA THR A 118 3.73 11.46 0.60
C THR A 118 4.68 11.66 1.77
N GLU A 119 4.28 11.14 2.92
CA GLU A 119 5.11 10.84 4.09
C GLU A 119 5.09 9.31 4.33
N THR A 120 6.02 8.80 5.13
CA THR A 120 6.09 7.39 5.53
C THR A 120 5.33 7.17 6.83
N VAL A 121 4.43 6.19 6.83
CA VAL A 121 3.99 5.51 8.06
C VAL A 121 4.88 4.30 8.26
N ARG A 122 5.21 3.98 9.51
CA ARG A 122 6.04 2.83 9.91
C ARG A 122 5.19 1.78 10.64
N PRO A 123 4.52 0.84 9.94
CA PRO A 123 3.63 -0.14 10.56
C PRO A 123 4.29 -1.13 11.52
N CYS A 124 5.60 -1.37 11.40
CA CYS A 124 6.36 -2.16 12.36
C CYS A 124 6.68 -1.32 13.59
N THR A 125 5.80 -1.36 14.60
CA THR A 125 5.95 -0.68 15.89
C THR A 125 6.14 -1.71 17.00
N ILE A 126 6.39 -1.24 18.23
CA ILE A 126 6.48 -2.12 19.41
C ILE A 126 5.16 -2.86 19.60
N GLU A 127 4.03 -2.16 19.51
CA GLU A 127 2.69 -2.71 19.70
C GLU A 127 2.33 -3.73 18.62
N SER A 128 2.66 -3.45 17.34
CA SER A 128 2.42 -4.44 16.28
C SER A 128 3.31 -5.67 16.46
N ALA A 129 4.56 -5.50 16.88
CA ALA A 129 5.45 -6.62 17.18
C ALA A 129 4.99 -7.47 18.37
N GLU A 130 4.50 -6.85 19.45
CA GLU A 130 3.91 -7.53 20.61
C GLU A 130 2.67 -8.34 20.22
N TRP A 131 1.77 -7.73 19.44
CA TRP A 131 0.59 -8.43 18.95
C TRP A 131 0.94 -9.60 18.02
N VAL A 132 1.90 -9.42 17.10
CA VAL A 132 2.37 -10.49 16.22
C VAL A 132 2.93 -11.66 17.01
N LYS A 133 3.79 -11.40 18.02
CA LYS A 133 4.32 -12.44 18.92
C LYS A 133 3.20 -13.17 19.66
N ALA A 134 2.20 -12.46 20.16
CA ALA A 134 1.04 -13.06 20.81
C ALA A 134 0.17 -13.93 19.87
N MET A 135 0.07 -13.57 18.59
CA MET A 135 -0.68 -14.35 17.60
C MET A 135 -0.01 -15.68 17.25
N VAL A 136 1.32 -15.77 17.34
CA VAL A 136 2.08 -16.99 17.05
C VAL A 136 2.38 -17.84 18.27
N ASP A 137 2.19 -17.30 19.49
CA ASP A 137 2.34 -18.05 20.74
C ASP A 137 1.03 -18.76 21.11
N PRO A 138 0.98 -20.11 21.11
CA PRO A 138 -0.23 -20.86 21.47
C PRO A 138 -0.63 -20.70 22.95
N LYS A 139 0.25 -20.19 23.82
CA LYS A 139 -0.02 -19.99 25.24
C LYS A 139 -0.81 -18.72 25.54
N VAL A 140 -0.85 -17.76 24.60
CA VAL A 140 -1.52 -16.48 24.80
C VAL A 140 -3.02 -16.61 24.53
N SER A 141 -3.84 -16.09 25.45
CA SER A 141 -5.30 -16.15 25.35
C SER A 141 -5.85 -15.31 24.20
N VAL A 142 -7.07 -15.64 23.74
CA VAL A 142 -7.76 -14.85 22.70
C VAL A 142 -8.08 -13.44 23.19
N GLU A 143 -8.42 -13.26 24.47
CA GLU A 143 -8.62 -11.94 25.07
C GLU A 143 -7.35 -11.08 25.06
N ASP A 144 -6.20 -11.66 25.39
CA ASP A 144 -4.91 -10.93 25.36
C ASP A 144 -4.50 -10.57 23.93
N ARG A 145 -4.65 -11.51 22.98
CA ARG A 145 -4.44 -11.23 21.55
C ARG A 145 -5.34 -10.08 21.07
N MET A 146 -6.61 -10.06 21.48
CA MET A 146 -7.52 -8.97 21.14
C MET A 146 -7.15 -7.63 21.79
N LYS A 147 -6.69 -7.65 23.05
CA LYS A 147 -6.20 -6.44 23.72
C LYS A 147 -5.00 -5.85 22.97
N LEU A 148 -4.03 -6.69 22.62
CA LEU A 148 -2.84 -6.29 21.86
C LEU A 148 -3.19 -5.83 20.45
N PHE A 149 -4.13 -6.49 19.77
CA PHE A 149 -4.63 -6.08 18.45
C PHE A 149 -5.18 -4.65 18.48
N ARG A 150 -6.00 -4.32 19.48
CA ARG A 150 -6.57 -2.97 19.65
C ARG A 150 -5.48 -1.93 19.90
N ALA A 151 -4.48 -2.25 20.74
CA ALA A 151 -3.36 -1.35 20.98
C ALA A 151 -2.55 -1.09 19.71
N ALA A 152 -2.21 -2.14 18.97
CA ALA A 152 -1.44 -2.06 17.75
C ALA A 152 -2.16 -1.28 16.63
N THR A 153 -3.46 -1.54 16.43
CA THR A 153 -4.26 -0.80 15.44
C THR A 153 -4.48 0.65 15.82
N HIS A 154 -4.62 0.96 17.12
CA HIS A 154 -4.68 2.34 17.60
C HIS A 154 -3.36 3.07 17.36
N ARG A 155 -2.20 2.45 17.64
CA ARG A 155 -0.89 3.05 17.36
C ARG A 155 -0.70 3.31 15.87
N HIS A 156 -1.07 2.35 15.02
CA HIS A 156 -1.02 2.52 13.56
C HIS A 156 -1.86 3.72 13.10
N GLN A 157 -3.10 3.82 13.60
CA GLN A 157 -3.98 4.94 13.27
C GLN A 157 -3.39 6.30 13.68
N LEU A 158 -2.80 6.39 14.87
CA LEU A 158 -2.10 7.59 15.32
C LEU A 158 -0.92 7.92 14.38
N GLY A 159 -0.06 6.94 14.07
CA GLY A 159 1.06 7.13 13.15
C GLY A 159 0.63 7.60 11.76
N TYR A 160 -0.51 7.08 11.26
CA TYR A 160 -1.08 7.53 10.00
C TYR A 160 -1.56 8.99 10.06
N GLN A 161 -2.22 9.38 11.16
CA GLN A 161 -2.65 10.76 11.40
C GLN A 161 -1.44 11.71 11.51
N ASP A 162 -0.42 11.33 12.27
CA ASP A 162 0.83 12.08 12.43
C ASP A 162 1.48 12.32 11.06
N ALA A 163 1.66 11.26 10.26
CA ALA A 163 2.24 11.35 8.92
C ALA A 163 1.42 12.26 7.98
N MET A 164 0.10 12.08 7.96
CA MET A 164 -0.81 12.90 7.14
C MET A 164 -0.74 14.38 7.52
N CYS A 165 -0.57 14.68 8.82
CA CYS A 165 -0.41 16.02 9.39
C CYS A 165 1.03 16.54 9.38
N GLY A 166 1.96 15.90 8.65
CA GLY A 166 3.34 16.39 8.51
C GLY A 166 4.18 16.24 9.77
N GLN A 167 3.78 15.37 10.70
CA GLN A 167 4.50 15.03 11.93
C GLN A 167 5.27 13.70 11.80
N GLY A 168 5.35 13.14 10.58
CA GLY A 168 6.24 12.03 10.27
C GLY A 168 7.70 12.45 10.29
N ILE A 169 8.60 11.48 10.41
CA ILE A 169 10.04 11.74 10.54
C ILE A 169 10.80 11.52 9.23
N ASP A 170 10.30 10.68 8.33
CA ASP A 170 11.06 10.19 7.20
C ASP A 170 11.39 11.26 6.15
N ARG A 171 10.42 12.10 5.75
CA ARG A 171 10.73 13.23 4.85
C ARG A 171 11.60 14.29 5.52
N HIS A 172 11.49 14.46 6.84
CA HIS A 172 12.36 15.37 7.59
C HIS A 172 13.81 14.83 7.60
N LEU A 173 14.02 13.56 7.93
CA LEU A 173 15.33 12.91 7.87
C LEU A 173 15.92 12.93 6.45
N PHE A 174 15.08 12.76 5.42
CA PHE A 174 15.52 12.88 4.03
C PHE A 174 15.97 14.31 3.69
N CYS A 175 15.27 15.33 4.16
CA CYS A 175 15.70 16.71 4.02
C CYS A 175 17.07 16.93 4.67
N LEU A 176 17.26 16.47 5.90
CA LEU A 176 18.56 16.55 6.59
C LEU A 176 19.67 15.83 5.83
N TYR A 177 19.37 14.66 5.25
CA TYR A 177 20.31 13.93 4.40
C TYR A 177 20.70 14.72 3.16
N VAL A 178 19.74 15.27 2.40
CA VAL A 178 20.02 16.08 1.21
C VAL A 178 20.85 17.31 1.56
N VAL A 179 20.50 18.00 2.65
CA VAL A 179 21.27 19.16 3.14
C VAL A 179 22.69 18.76 3.56
N SER A 180 22.86 17.63 4.26
CA SER A 180 24.19 17.14 4.64
C SER A 180 25.07 16.85 3.42
N LYS A 181 24.50 16.28 2.34
CA LYS A 181 25.23 16.03 1.09
C LYS A 181 25.58 17.33 0.37
N TYR A 182 24.69 18.31 0.37
CA TYR A 182 24.98 19.64 -0.20
C TYR A 182 26.08 20.38 0.56
N LEU A 183 26.12 20.23 1.89
CA LEU A 183 27.12 20.85 2.76
C LEU A 183 28.39 20.01 2.92
N GLU A 184 28.48 18.86 2.25
CA GLU A 184 29.61 17.90 2.37
C GLU A 184 29.88 17.48 3.82
N LEU A 185 28.82 17.35 4.62
CA LEU A 185 28.90 16.90 6.00
C LEU A 185 28.66 15.40 6.12
N ASP A 186 29.60 14.73 6.78
CA ASP A 186 29.42 13.34 7.17
C ASP A 186 28.59 13.24 8.45
N SER A 187 27.51 12.46 8.38
CA SER A 187 26.66 12.14 9.53
C SER A 187 26.55 10.62 9.65
N PRO A 188 27.27 9.99 10.61
CA PRO A 188 27.16 8.56 10.85
C PRO A 188 25.71 8.11 11.10
N PHE A 189 24.94 8.92 11.82
CA PHE A 189 23.52 8.67 12.07
C PHE A 189 22.69 8.62 10.79
N LEU A 190 22.82 9.61 9.89
CA LEU A 190 22.07 9.60 8.64
C LEU A 190 22.53 8.45 7.73
N GLN A 191 23.83 8.12 7.72
CA GLN A 191 24.31 6.94 6.99
C GLN A 191 23.65 5.65 7.51
N GLU A 192 23.60 5.46 8.83
CA GLU A 192 22.94 4.30 9.44
C GLU A 192 21.44 4.24 9.05
N VAL A 193 20.71 5.34 9.23
CA VAL A 193 19.27 5.40 8.93
C VAL A 193 18.96 5.06 7.47
N PHE A 194 19.75 5.57 6.52
CA PHE A 194 19.49 5.37 5.09
C PHE A 194 20.09 4.08 4.52
N ASN A 195 20.98 3.40 5.24
CA ASN A 195 21.48 2.08 4.87
C ASN A 195 20.52 0.94 5.25
N GLU A 196 19.52 1.20 6.09
CA GLU A 196 18.57 0.18 6.52
C GLU A 196 17.42 0.03 5.50
N PRO A 197 17.28 -1.12 4.82
CA PRO A 197 16.37 -1.25 3.69
C PRO A 197 14.92 -1.50 4.11
N TRP A 198 13.98 -0.93 3.36
CA TRP A 198 12.55 -1.16 3.46
C TRP A 198 12.16 -2.51 2.84
N ARG A 199 12.39 -3.59 3.60
CA ARG A 199 12.13 -4.96 3.13
C ARG A 199 10.64 -5.29 2.97
N LEU A 200 9.74 -4.49 3.54
CA LEU A 200 8.33 -4.58 3.24
C LEU A 200 7.82 -3.19 2.86
N SER A 201 7.59 -2.96 1.57
CA SER A 201 7.02 -1.71 1.07
C SER A 201 5.57 -1.89 0.71
N THR A 202 4.70 -1.08 1.29
CA THR A 202 3.25 -1.23 1.19
C THR A 202 2.58 0.04 0.69
N SER A 203 1.49 -0.12 -0.07
CA SER A 203 0.64 1.00 -0.45
C SER A 203 -0.80 0.54 -0.63
N GLN A 204 -1.72 1.27 -0.01
CA GLN A 204 -3.13 1.15 -0.34
C GLN A 204 -3.41 1.85 -1.67
N THR A 205 -4.00 1.14 -2.63
CA THR A 205 -4.58 1.77 -3.82
C THR A 205 -6.07 1.98 -3.57
N PRO A 206 -6.54 3.24 -3.51
CA PRO A 206 -7.94 3.52 -3.21
C PRO A 206 -8.85 3.08 -4.34
N HIS A 207 -9.93 2.37 -4.00
CA HIS A 207 -10.96 1.94 -4.94
C HIS A 207 -12.16 2.90 -4.93
N GLY A 208 -12.73 3.21 -6.09
CA GLY A 208 -13.96 4.01 -6.15
C GLY A 208 -13.79 5.48 -5.70
N GLN A 209 -12.66 6.12 -6.04
CA GLN A 209 -12.39 7.53 -5.66
C GLN A 209 -13.31 8.57 -6.31
N THR A 210 -14.20 8.17 -7.22
CA THR A 210 -15.13 9.08 -7.88
C THR A 210 -16.54 8.52 -7.82
N SER A 211 -17.53 9.41 -7.82
CA SER A 211 -18.94 9.03 -7.91
C SER A 211 -19.37 8.65 -9.33
N LYS A 212 -18.43 8.47 -10.27
CA LYS A 212 -18.74 8.17 -11.67
C LYS A 212 -19.05 6.70 -11.92
N LEU A 213 -18.66 5.81 -11.01
CA LEU A 213 -18.83 4.37 -11.14
C LEU A 213 -19.46 3.82 -9.88
N ASP A 214 -20.62 3.19 -10.02
CA ASP A 214 -21.31 2.50 -8.93
C ASP A 214 -20.94 1.02 -8.94
N LEU A 215 -19.87 0.70 -8.22
CA LEU A 215 -19.33 -0.66 -8.12
C LEU A 215 -20.28 -1.64 -7.41
N LYS A 216 -21.34 -1.15 -6.73
CA LYS A 216 -22.34 -2.03 -6.14
C LYS A 216 -23.28 -2.60 -7.22
N ASN A 217 -23.67 -1.74 -8.16
CA ASN A 217 -24.53 -2.12 -9.28
C ASN A 217 -23.74 -2.63 -10.50
N HIS A 218 -22.44 -2.34 -10.55
CA HIS A 218 -21.50 -2.79 -11.59
C HIS A 218 -20.30 -3.55 -11.00
N PRO A 219 -20.53 -4.71 -10.35
CA PRO A 219 -19.46 -5.51 -9.75
C PRO A 219 -18.43 -6.01 -10.79
N GLU A 220 -18.81 -6.14 -12.06
CA GLU A 220 -17.91 -6.48 -13.18
C GLU A 220 -16.81 -5.45 -13.41
N CYS A 221 -16.99 -4.23 -12.91
CA CYS A 221 -16.00 -3.16 -13.01
C CYS A 221 -15.02 -3.12 -11.82
N ILE A 222 -15.17 -4.02 -10.84
CA ILE A 222 -14.20 -4.20 -9.76
C ILE A 222 -12.93 -4.78 -10.38
N SER A 223 -11.81 -4.12 -10.13
CA SER A 223 -10.50 -4.50 -10.66
C SER A 223 -9.49 -4.59 -9.53
N ALA A 224 -8.55 -5.54 -9.67
CA ALA A 224 -7.43 -5.69 -8.77
C ALA A 224 -6.47 -4.48 -8.82
N GLY A 225 -6.58 -3.61 -9.83
CA GLY A 225 -5.73 -2.43 -9.99
C GLY A 225 -4.31 -2.82 -10.37
N GLY A 226 -3.32 -2.23 -9.71
CA GLY A 226 -1.91 -2.48 -9.99
C GLY A 226 -1.05 -2.55 -8.73
N GLY A 227 0.17 -3.03 -8.91
CA GLY A 227 1.21 -3.11 -7.89
C GLY A 227 2.53 -2.49 -8.35
N PHE A 228 3.55 -2.68 -7.53
CA PHE A 228 4.92 -2.21 -7.76
C PHE A 228 5.90 -3.31 -7.34
N GLY A 229 7.13 -3.27 -7.86
CA GLY A 229 8.22 -4.18 -7.45
C GLY A 229 8.73 -3.90 -6.02
N PRO A 230 9.52 -4.80 -5.42
CA PRO A 230 10.15 -4.52 -4.14
C PRO A 230 11.14 -3.34 -4.26
N VAL A 231 11.36 -2.62 -3.16
CA VAL A 231 12.35 -1.51 -3.07
C VAL A 231 13.69 -1.95 -2.48
N ALA A 232 13.79 -3.22 -2.08
CA ALA A 232 14.98 -3.88 -1.58
C ALA A 232 15.09 -5.26 -2.25
N ASP A 233 16.30 -5.66 -2.63
CA ASP A 233 16.51 -6.94 -3.35
C ASP A 233 16.08 -8.15 -2.52
N ASP A 234 16.10 -8.04 -1.20
CA ASP A 234 15.67 -9.06 -0.23
C ASP A 234 14.33 -8.74 0.44
N GLY A 235 13.47 -7.99 -0.24
CA GLY A 235 12.18 -7.54 0.26
C GLY A 235 10.98 -7.86 -0.62
N TYR A 236 9.84 -7.31 -0.22
CA TYR A 236 8.54 -7.42 -0.88
C TYR A 236 7.97 -6.04 -1.21
N GLY A 237 7.31 -5.95 -2.37
CA GLY A 237 6.37 -4.87 -2.70
C GLY A 237 4.93 -5.37 -2.56
N VAL A 238 4.10 -4.68 -1.78
CA VAL A 238 2.70 -5.05 -1.53
C VAL A 238 1.76 -3.88 -1.81
N SER A 239 1.01 -3.95 -2.91
CA SER A 239 -0.14 -3.06 -3.12
C SER A 239 -1.41 -3.78 -2.73
N TYR A 240 -2.32 -3.11 -2.01
CA TYR A 240 -3.61 -3.69 -1.65
C TYR A 240 -4.77 -2.76 -1.94
N ILE A 241 -5.91 -3.37 -2.27
CA ILE A 241 -7.17 -2.68 -2.56
C ILE A 241 -8.26 -3.24 -1.66
N ILE A 242 -8.96 -2.35 -0.97
CA ILE A 242 -10.14 -2.70 -0.19
C ILE A 242 -11.39 -2.45 -1.06
N ALA A 243 -11.79 -3.48 -1.81
CA ALA A 243 -12.84 -3.41 -2.83
C ALA A 243 -14.21 -3.80 -2.25
N GLY A 244 -14.77 -2.94 -1.40
CA GLY A 244 -16.11 -3.18 -0.85
C GLY A 244 -16.11 -4.02 0.42
N ASP A 245 -17.25 -4.66 0.70
CA ASP A 245 -17.53 -5.27 2.00
C ASP A 245 -16.99 -6.69 2.16
N ASP A 246 -16.69 -7.36 1.05
CA ASP A 246 -16.36 -8.77 0.95
C ASP A 246 -15.07 -9.06 0.17
N THR A 247 -14.55 -8.09 -0.60
CA THR A 247 -13.42 -8.31 -1.51
C THR A 247 -12.20 -7.46 -1.16
N LEU A 248 -11.04 -8.11 -1.17
CA LEU A 248 -9.72 -7.50 -1.05
C LEU A 248 -8.83 -8.00 -2.19
N PHE A 249 -7.96 -7.13 -2.68
CA PHE A 249 -6.89 -7.51 -3.61
C PHE A 249 -5.54 -7.23 -2.99
N PHE A 250 -4.58 -8.13 -3.22
CA PHE A 250 -3.17 -7.92 -2.91
C PHE A 250 -2.33 -8.23 -4.15
N HIS A 251 -1.45 -7.31 -4.53
CA HIS A 251 -0.36 -7.53 -5.45
C HIS A 251 0.90 -7.68 -4.62
N VAL A 252 1.49 -8.87 -4.63
CA VAL A 252 2.70 -9.19 -3.89
C VAL A 252 3.80 -9.47 -4.89
N SER A 253 4.88 -8.69 -4.82
CA SER A 253 6.05 -8.82 -5.68
C SER A 253 7.33 -9.02 -4.87
N CYS A 254 8.27 -9.77 -5.42
CA CYS A 254 9.66 -9.87 -4.96
C CYS A 254 10.58 -10.23 -6.13
N ASN A 255 11.90 -10.30 -5.87
CA ASN A 255 12.87 -10.75 -6.87
C ASN A 255 13.10 -12.26 -6.73
N LYS A 256 13.01 -13.01 -7.84
CA LYS A 256 13.23 -14.46 -7.91
C LYS A 256 14.67 -14.83 -7.55
N THR A 257 15.61 -13.95 -7.84
CA THR A 257 17.03 -14.09 -7.49
C THR A 257 17.27 -14.13 -5.98
N CYS A 258 16.34 -13.62 -5.16
CA CYS A 258 16.46 -13.69 -3.72
C CYS A 258 15.88 -14.99 -3.16
N PRO A 259 16.69 -15.91 -2.60
CA PRO A 259 16.20 -17.18 -2.08
C PRO A 259 15.41 -17.03 -0.77
N LYS A 260 15.41 -15.83 -0.17
CA LYS A 260 14.71 -15.54 1.10
C LYS A 260 13.28 -15.06 0.90
N THR A 261 12.89 -14.73 -0.33
CA THR A 261 11.55 -14.20 -0.63
C THR A 261 10.83 -15.09 -1.64
N SER A 262 9.51 -15.19 -1.49
CA SER A 262 8.65 -15.87 -2.45
C SER A 262 7.26 -15.25 -2.41
N ALA A 263 6.82 -14.65 -3.52
CA ALA A 263 5.49 -14.04 -3.58
C ALA A 263 4.39 -15.08 -3.33
N SER A 264 4.62 -16.33 -3.74
CA SER A 264 3.70 -17.44 -3.54
C SER A 264 3.57 -17.85 -2.07
N ASN A 265 4.67 -17.90 -1.32
CA ASN A 265 4.62 -18.21 0.11
C ASN A 265 4.04 -17.05 0.90
N PHE A 266 4.44 -15.82 0.58
CA PHE A 266 3.96 -14.66 1.29
C PHE A 266 2.45 -14.44 1.08
N VAL A 267 1.90 -14.71 -0.11
CA VAL A 267 0.44 -14.72 -0.34
C VAL A 267 -0.27 -15.77 0.54
N LYS A 268 0.27 -16.98 0.68
CA LYS A 268 -0.30 -18.00 1.56
C LYS A 268 -0.33 -17.52 3.01
N GLU A 269 0.73 -16.87 3.48
CA GLU A 269 0.79 -16.31 4.83
C GLU A 269 -0.18 -15.13 5.02
N ILE A 270 -0.43 -14.32 3.98
CA ILE A 270 -1.48 -13.30 3.99
C ILE A 270 -2.86 -13.94 4.13
N GLU A 271 -3.18 -14.95 3.33
CA GLU A 271 -4.47 -15.65 3.42
C GLU A 271 -4.69 -16.31 4.78
N ARG A 272 -3.64 -16.95 5.31
CA ARG A 272 -3.64 -17.57 6.64
C ARG A 272 -3.83 -16.53 7.73
N SER A 273 -3.10 -15.43 7.67
CA SER A 273 -3.22 -14.33 8.64
C SER A 273 -4.62 -13.71 8.61
N LEU A 274 -5.20 -13.50 7.43
CA LEU A 274 -6.58 -13.03 7.29
C LEU A 274 -7.59 -13.99 7.93
N ALA A 275 -7.40 -15.30 7.76
CA ALA A 275 -8.27 -16.32 8.35
C ALA A 275 -8.13 -16.37 9.88
N ASP A 276 -6.90 -16.44 10.39
CA ASP A 276 -6.63 -16.55 11.82
C ASP A 276 -7.11 -15.34 12.60
N VAL A 277 -6.94 -14.13 12.06
CA VAL A 277 -7.45 -12.90 12.69
C VAL A 277 -8.98 -12.89 12.69
N LYS A 278 -9.63 -13.34 11.61
CA LYS A 278 -11.10 -13.50 11.60
C LYS A 278 -11.55 -14.47 12.70
N GLU A 279 -10.88 -15.62 12.84
CA GLU A 279 -11.18 -16.61 13.87
C GLU A 279 -10.96 -16.06 15.28
N MET A 280 -9.89 -15.30 15.52
CA MET A 280 -9.62 -14.62 16.79
C MET A 280 -10.82 -13.73 17.18
N PHE A 281 -11.31 -12.88 16.27
CA PHE A 281 -12.45 -12.01 16.53
C PHE A 281 -13.74 -12.78 16.80
N LEU A 282 -14.03 -13.83 16.01
CA LEU A 282 -15.23 -14.66 16.21
C LEU A 282 -15.20 -15.38 17.56
N THR A 283 -14.04 -15.93 17.93
CA THR A 283 -13.84 -16.61 19.21
C THR A 283 -13.97 -15.63 20.38
N TYR A 284 -13.35 -14.46 20.27
CA TYR A 284 -13.47 -13.40 21.28
C TYR A 284 -14.93 -13.01 21.52
N ASN A 285 -15.71 -12.78 20.46
CA ASN A 285 -17.11 -12.37 20.59
C ASN A 285 -17.95 -13.45 21.30
N LYS A 286 -17.78 -14.72 20.94
CA LYS A 286 -18.45 -15.84 21.62
C LYS A 286 -18.09 -15.91 23.11
N LEU A 287 -16.85 -15.61 23.48
CA LEU A 287 -16.42 -15.57 24.89
C LEU A 287 -17.05 -14.40 25.64
N GLN A 288 -17.24 -13.24 25.00
CA GLN A 288 -17.94 -12.11 25.61
C GLN A 288 -19.43 -12.38 25.79
N GLU A 289 -20.08 -13.02 24.82
CA GLU A 289 -21.50 -13.41 24.90
C GLU A 289 -21.77 -14.39 26.05
N LYS A 290 -20.83 -15.29 26.36
CA LYS A 290 -20.94 -16.21 27.50
C LYS A 290 -20.72 -15.54 28.87
N LYS A 291 -20.11 -14.35 28.90
CA LYS A 291 -19.84 -13.56 30.11
C LYS A 291 -20.95 -12.55 30.41
N ALA A 292 -21.81 -12.25 29.43
CA ALA A 292 -22.95 -11.37 29.53
C ALA A 292 -24.20 -12.13 30.00
#